data_AF-A0A537P5T3-F1
#
_entry.id   AF-A0A537P5T3-F1
#
_cell.length_a   1.000
_cell.length_b   1.000
_cell.length_c   1.000
_cell.angle_alpha   90.00
_cell.angle_beta   90.00
_cell.angle_gamma   90.00
#
_symmetry.space_group_name_H-M   'P 1'
#
loop_
_entity.id
_entity.type
_entity.pdbx_description
1 polymer ?
#
loop_
_entity_poly.entity_id
_entity_poly.type
_entity_poly.pdbx_seq_one_letter_code
_entity_poly.pdbx_strand_id
1 'polypeptide(L)'
;MVDVGQFLGLRAAKRSSPSAPAAAQARILSDSEPTSQPAVRFRAGQIAILFIALAAIASIPILLYPWPPLSDYINHLARMHVIATIGSDPNLALFYQIEWQVIPNLMMDLIVPILQRVMNVYLAGQAYTIMTFVLILSGTLALNRQLYRHWSVLPLIAFPLLYNNVFLVGTMNYLFGIGLALWALTSWVALRERAVALRLAVSTLFVLALFFCHLFAVGVYGLGLLAFELQRLLGLRWRGPLAVDGAAKPGLPPWLDFIVSGLPFLPVVPLLLMSPTWTLRWDFTWELSGKVNGLLFVIEVYSRSATFFLATIVAIAAVFAAR
;
A
#
# COMPACT_ATOMS: atom_id res chain seq x y z
N MET A 1 -13.19 -0.34 54.89
CA MET A 1 -14.48 -0.04 55.52
C MET A 1 -14.28 1.24 56.33
N VAL A 2 -14.98 2.33 55.94
CA VAL A 2 -15.07 3.66 56.60
C VAL A 2 -13.82 4.56 56.55
N ASP A 3 -13.90 5.89 56.47
CA ASP A 3 -14.72 6.86 55.70
C ASP A 3 -14.09 8.25 55.89
N VAL A 4 -14.23 9.04 54.84
CA VAL A 4 -14.03 10.47 54.58
C VAL A 4 -14.42 11.40 55.74
N GLY A 5 -13.67 12.49 55.95
CA GLY A 5 -14.17 13.56 56.82
C GLY A 5 -13.33 14.82 57.05
N GLN A 6 -12.18 15.03 56.39
CA GLN A 6 -11.42 16.29 56.55
C GLN A 6 -10.88 16.81 55.21
N PHE A 7 -11.74 17.47 54.43
CA PHE A 7 -11.27 18.45 53.45
C PHE A 7 -12.35 19.52 53.15
N LEU A 8 -13.13 19.90 54.16
CA LEU A 8 -14.09 21.00 54.05
C LEU A 8 -13.54 22.24 54.77
N GLY A 9 -12.58 22.89 54.12
CA GLY A 9 -12.05 24.20 54.47
C GLY A 9 -13.05 25.33 54.17
N LEU A 10 -14.19 25.31 54.86
CA LEU A 10 -15.15 26.41 54.86
C LEU A 10 -14.60 27.56 55.70
N ARG A 11 -13.95 28.53 55.06
CA ARG A 11 -13.75 29.88 55.63
C ARG A 11 -14.82 30.82 55.09
N ALA A 12 -15.41 31.53 56.04
CA ALA A 12 -16.57 32.38 55.92
C ALA A 12 -16.44 33.49 54.86
N ALA A 13 -17.57 33.72 54.19
CA ALA A 13 -17.78 34.81 53.25
C ALA A 13 -17.67 36.19 53.92
N LYS A 14 -16.89 37.09 53.32
CA LYS A 14 -17.01 38.53 53.54
C LYS A 14 -17.49 39.15 52.22
N ARG A 15 -18.74 39.63 52.21
CA ARG A 15 -19.34 40.36 51.08
C ARG A 15 -18.80 41.79 51.07
N SER A 16 -18.24 42.21 49.94
CA SER A 16 -18.15 43.62 49.54
C SER A 16 -18.63 43.74 48.09
N SER A 17 -19.56 44.67 47.88
CA SER A 17 -20.35 44.90 46.66
C SER A 17 -19.59 45.76 45.61
N PRO A 18 -20.18 46.21 44.49
CA PRO A 18 -19.77 45.80 43.14
C PRO A 18 -19.21 46.96 42.28
N SER A 19 -18.30 46.71 41.34
CA SER A 19 -18.14 47.57 40.14
C SER A 19 -17.13 47.04 39.10
N ALA A 20 -17.64 46.83 37.88
CA ALA A 20 -16.97 46.96 36.57
C ALA A 20 -15.91 45.90 36.15
N PRO A 21 -15.72 45.65 34.83
CA PRO A 21 -16.34 44.53 34.15
C PRO A 21 -15.34 43.40 33.82
N ALA A 22 -15.81 42.16 33.93
CA ALA A 22 -15.13 40.92 33.50
C ALA A 22 -14.88 40.80 31.98
N ALA A 23 -15.06 41.88 31.21
CA ALA A 23 -14.88 41.91 29.77
C ALA A 23 -13.42 42.13 29.34
N ALA A 24 -12.54 42.61 30.23
CA ALA A 24 -11.14 42.92 29.89
C ALA A 24 -10.20 41.71 29.99
N GLN A 25 -10.51 40.69 30.78
CA GLN A 25 -9.67 39.48 30.94
C GLN A 25 -10.03 38.34 29.98
N ALA A 26 -11.23 38.35 29.39
CA ALA A 26 -11.62 37.37 28.38
C ALA A 26 -10.99 37.63 26.99
N ARG A 27 -10.34 38.78 26.78
CA ARG A 27 -9.78 39.20 25.49
C ARG A 27 -8.29 38.88 25.30
N ILE A 28 -7.61 38.38 26.33
CA ILE A 28 -6.17 38.02 26.26
C ILE A 28 -5.98 36.53 25.89
N LEU A 29 -7.05 35.73 25.93
CA LEU A 29 -7.01 34.30 25.59
C LEU A 29 -7.82 33.94 24.33
N SER A 30 -8.36 34.91 23.59
CA SER A 30 -9.17 34.67 22.38
C SER A 30 -8.42 34.84 21.05
N ASP A 31 -7.18 35.34 21.07
CA ASP A 31 -6.45 35.70 19.85
C ASP A 31 -5.40 34.67 19.42
N SER A 32 -5.46 33.44 19.95
CA SER A 32 -4.86 32.32 19.23
C SER A 32 -5.82 31.89 18.13
N GLU A 33 -5.97 32.71 17.09
CA GLU A 33 -6.33 32.17 15.79
C GLU A 33 -5.41 30.96 15.55
N PRO A 34 -5.92 29.78 15.21
CA PRO A 34 -5.05 28.74 14.69
C PRO A 34 -4.46 29.34 13.42
N THR A 35 -3.23 29.83 13.49
CA THR A 35 -2.42 30.16 12.33
C THR A 35 -2.35 28.86 11.54
N SER A 36 -3.29 28.71 10.62
CA SER A 36 -3.31 27.69 9.59
C SER A 36 -2.16 28.08 8.69
N GLN A 37 -0.95 27.70 9.12
CA GLN A 37 0.23 27.86 8.30
C GLN A 37 -0.12 27.25 6.94
N PRO A 38 -0.01 28.01 5.84
CA PRO A 38 -0.37 27.49 4.54
C PRO A 38 0.51 26.27 4.30
N ALA A 39 -0.08 25.08 4.36
CA ALA A 39 0.64 23.84 4.12
C ALA A 39 1.40 24.00 2.80
N VAL A 40 2.71 23.81 2.82
CA VAL A 40 3.56 23.98 1.63
C VAL A 40 3.03 23.06 0.53
N ARG A 41 2.35 23.63 -0.47
CA ARG A 41 1.76 22.88 -1.58
C ARG A 41 2.79 22.74 -2.69
N PHE A 42 3.25 21.52 -2.90
CA PHE A 42 4.13 21.19 -4.01
C PHE A 42 3.37 21.16 -5.32
N ARG A 43 3.96 21.75 -6.37
CA ARG A 43 3.43 21.67 -7.73
C ARG A 43 3.66 20.28 -8.31
N ALA A 44 2.82 19.87 -9.25
CA ALA A 44 2.94 18.57 -9.94
C ALA A 44 4.34 18.36 -10.54
N GLY A 45 4.92 19.39 -11.18
CA GLY A 45 6.26 19.32 -11.74
C GLY A 45 7.37 19.10 -10.70
N GLN A 46 7.24 19.69 -9.51
CA GLN A 46 8.21 19.47 -8.43
C GLN A 46 8.15 18.02 -7.93
N ILE A 47 6.94 17.48 -7.74
CA ILE A 47 6.77 16.06 -7.37
C ILE A 47 7.29 15.13 -8.47
N ALA A 48 7.05 15.45 -9.75
CA ALA A 48 7.55 14.65 -10.86
C ALA A 48 9.09 14.63 -10.90
N ILE A 49 9.75 15.77 -10.70
CA ILE A 49 11.22 15.84 -10.63
C ILE A 49 11.75 15.03 -9.45
N LEU A 50 11.15 15.18 -8.27
CA LEU A 50 11.54 14.41 -7.08
C LEU A 50 11.34 12.91 -7.30
N PHE A 51 10.20 12.50 -7.88
CA PHE A 51 9.93 11.12 -8.23
C PHE A 51 10.98 10.55 -9.18
N ILE A 52 11.30 11.25 -10.27
CA ILE A 52 12.30 10.81 -11.24
C ILE A 52 13.68 10.70 -10.58
N ALA A 53 14.08 11.70 -9.80
CA ALA A 53 15.37 11.70 -9.10
C ALA A 53 15.46 10.52 -8.12
N LEU A 54 14.44 10.30 -7.30
CA LEU A 54 14.42 9.21 -6.31
C LEU A 54 14.33 7.84 -6.97
N ALA A 55 13.54 7.68 -8.03
CA ALA A 55 13.49 6.43 -8.80
C ALA A 55 14.83 6.13 -9.48
N ALA A 56 15.51 7.14 -10.02
CA ALA A 56 16.85 7.00 -10.59
C ALA A 56 17.86 6.58 -9.52
N ILE A 57 17.87 7.26 -8.36
CA ILE A 57 18.74 6.91 -7.23
C ILE A 57 18.48 5.48 -6.74
N ALA A 58 17.21 5.09 -6.60
CA ALA A 58 16.82 3.73 -6.22
C ALA A 58 17.26 2.69 -7.26
N SER A 59 17.42 3.07 -8.52
CA SER A 59 17.84 2.15 -9.58
C SER A 59 19.36 1.97 -9.64
N ILE A 60 20.16 2.88 -9.04
CA ILE A 60 21.63 2.84 -9.13
C ILE A 60 22.21 1.48 -8.68
N PRO A 61 21.91 0.96 -7.47
CA PRO A 61 22.50 -0.32 -7.04
C PRO A 61 22.09 -1.49 -7.95
N ILE A 62 20.87 -1.44 -8.49
CA ILE A 62 20.36 -2.47 -9.41
C ILE A 62 21.12 -2.42 -10.74
N LEU A 63 21.38 -1.23 -11.27
CA LEU A 63 22.06 -1.05 -12.55
C LEU A 63 23.57 -1.33 -12.46
N LEU A 64 24.20 -1.03 -11.33
CA LEU A 64 25.63 -1.22 -11.13
C LEU A 64 26.01 -2.70 -10.94
N TYR A 65 25.10 -3.52 -10.44
CA TYR A 65 25.36 -4.93 -10.14
C TYR A 65 24.35 -5.84 -10.88
N PRO A 66 24.80 -6.71 -11.82
CA PRO A 66 23.93 -7.60 -12.60
C PRO A 66 23.08 -8.54 -11.75
N TRP A 67 23.61 -8.94 -10.58
CA TRP A 67 22.92 -9.74 -9.58
C TRP A 67 23.01 -9.02 -8.22
N PRO A 68 22.05 -8.17 -7.84
CA PRO A 68 22.00 -7.69 -6.46
C PRO A 68 21.98 -8.91 -5.51
N PRO A 69 22.72 -8.86 -4.37
CA PRO A 69 22.84 -10.00 -3.44
C PRO A 69 21.54 -10.17 -2.64
N LEU A 70 20.48 -10.54 -3.34
CA LEU A 70 19.18 -10.91 -2.80
C LEU A 70 19.09 -12.43 -2.77
N SER A 71 18.56 -12.98 -1.68
CA SER A 71 18.67 -14.41 -1.38
C SER A 71 18.08 -15.31 -2.48
N ASP A 72 16.87 -15.04 -2.96
CA ASP A 72 16.18 -15.90 -3.95
C ASP A 72 16.28 -15.39 -5.40
N TYR A 73 16.86 -14.21 -5.62
CA TYR A 73 16.81 -13.55 -6.93
C TYR A 73 17.54 -14.32 -8.02
N ILE A 74 18.69 -14.93 -7.70
CA ILE A 74 19.42 -15.77 -8.65
C ILE A 74 18.60 -17.00 -9.07
N ASN A 75 17.85 -17.61 -8.14
CA ASN A 75 16.98 -18.74 -8.45
C ASN A 75 15.86 -18.32 -9.41
N HIS A 76 15.30 -17.11 -9.21
CA HIS A 76 14.36 -16.54 -10.17
C HIS A 76 15.00 -16.36 -11.54
N LEU A 77 16.17 -15.72 -11.65
CA LEU A 77 16.84 -15.54 -12.94
C LEU A 77 17.14 -16.86 -13.65
N ALA A 78 17.61 -17.87 -12.92
CA ALA A 78 17.84 -19.20 -13.47
C ALA A 78 16.54 -19.78 -14.05
N ARG A 79 15.43 -19.71 -13.31
CA ARG A 79 14.11 -20.16 -13.79
C ARG A 79 13.66 -19.41 -15.04
N MET A 80 13.80 -18.08 -15.09
CA MET A 80 13.42 -17.30 -16.27
C MET A 80 14.27 -17.67 -17.49
N HIS A 81 15.57 -17.87 -17.28
CA HIS A 81 16.47 -18.29 -18.34
C HIS A 81 16.07 -19.64 -18.93
N VAL A 82 15.78 -20.62 -18.08
CA VAL A 82 15.27 -21.93 -18.51
C VAL A 82 13.97 -21.77 -19.30
N ILE A 83 12.98 -21.01 -18.78
CA ILE A 83 11.72 -20.79 -19.48
C ILE A 83 11.92 -20.17 -20.87
N ALA A 84 12.82 -19.19 -20.98
CA ALA A 84 13.09 -18.48 -22.22
C ALA A 84 13.83 -19.32 -23.27
N THR A 85 14.60 -20.33 -22.85
CA THR A 85 15.57 -21.01 -23.73
C THR A 85 15.35 -22.51 -23.89
N ILE A 86 14.48 -23.14 -23.10
CA ILE A 86 14.29 -24.61 -23.10
C ILE A 86 14.00 -25.19 -24.49
N GLY A 87 13.27 -24.45 -25.35
CA GLY A 87 12.93 -24.91 -26.69
C GLY A 87 14.09 -24.86 -27.69
N SER A 88 15.19 -24.20 -27.33
CA SER A 88 16.36 -23.98 -28.19
C SER A 88 17.69 -24.48 -27.60
N ASP A 89 17.77 -24.68 -26.29
CA ASP A 89 18.95 -25.17 -25.60
C ASP A 89 18.81 -26.67 -25.30
N PRO A 90 19.46 -27.56 -26.09
CA PRO A 90 19.35 -29.00 -25.90
C PRO A 90 19.96 -29.47 -24.58
N ASN A 91 20.93 -28.74 -24.00
CA ASN A 91 21.53 -29.12 -22.73
C ASN A 91 20.57 -28.87 -21.57
N LEU A 92 19.87 -27.74 -21.58
CA LEU A 92 18.83 -27.46 -20.58
C LEU A 92 17.65 -28.43 -20.71
N ALA A 93 17.27 -28.79 -21.93
CA ALA A 93 16.18 -29.74 -22.20
C ALA A 93 16.46 -31.18 -21.68
N LEU A 94 17.73 -31.53 -21.40
CA LEU A 94 18.06 -32.82 -20.76
C LEU A 94 17.70 -32.86 -19.27
N PHE A 95 17.68 -31.71 -18.60
CA PHE A 95 17.52 -31.63 -17.14
C PHE A 95 16.21 -30.99 -16.70
N TYR A 96 15.59 -30.19 -17.56
CA TYR A 96 14.40 -29.41 -17.22
C TYR A 96 13.26 -29.65 -18.21
N GLN A 97 12.04 -29.63 -17.67
CA GLN A 97 10.80 -29.56 -18.44
C GLN A 97 9.90 -28.47 -17.84
N ILE A 98 9.13 -27.79 -18.66
CA ILE A 98 8.17 -26.79 -18.19
C ILE A 98 6.80 -27.45 -18.05
N GLU A 99 6.27 -27.46 -16.82
CA GLU A 99 4.90 -27.84 -16.54
C GLU A 99 4.13 -26.59 -16.09
N TRP A 100 3.35 -26.00 -16.99
CA TRP A 100 2.56 -24.82 -16.67
C TRP A 100 1.36 -25.19 -15.81
N GLN A 101 1.28 -24.56 -14.65
CA GLN A 101 0.21 -24.77 -13.68
C GLN A 101 -0.35 -23.41 -13.24
N VAL A 102 -1.60 -23.38 -12.79
CA VAL A 102 -2.22 -22.14 -12.27
C VAL A 102 -1.69 -21.93 -10.85
N ILE A 103 -0.56 -21.25 -10.69
CA ILE A 103 0.06 -21.01 -9.39
C ILE A 103 0.08 -19.50 -9.14
N PRO A 104 -0.28 -19.03 -7.94
CA PRO A 104 0.13 -17.69 -7.52
C PRO A 104 1.66 -17.55 -7.62
N ASN A 105 2.22 -16.35 -7.80
CA ASN A 105 3.68 -16.16 -7.89
C ASN A 105 4.30 -16.53 -9.26
N LEU A 106 3.59 -16.26 -10.36
CA LEU A 106 4.04 -16.46 -11.75
C LEU A 106 4.31 -15.15 -12.52
N MET A 107 4.13 -13.97 -11.94
CA MET A 107 4.21 -12.71 -12.70
C MET A 107 5.56 -12.51 -13.41
N MET A 108 6.67 -12.79 -12.73
CA MET A 108 8.01 -12.72 -13.32
C MET A 108 8.18 -13.74 -14.46
N ASP A 109 7.63 -14.94 -14.29
CA ASP A 109 7.59 -16.03 -15.29
C ASP A 109 6.87 -15.61 -16.58
N LEU A 110 5.89 -14.71 -16.48
CA LEU A 110 5.18 -14.15 -17.63
C LEU A 110 5.92 -12.98 -18.28
N ILE A 111 6.67 -12.19 -17.51
CA ILE A 111 7.26 -10.92 -17.99
C ILE A 111 8.72 -11.10 -18.43
N VAL A 112 9.57 -11.70 -17.59
CA VAL A 112 11.02 -11.71 -17.81
C VAL A 112 11.42 -12.54 -19.04
N PRO A 113 10.85 -13.73 -19.31
CA PRO A 113 11.14 -14.46 -20.54
C PRO A 113 10.78 -13.69 -21.82
N ILE A 114 9.77 -12.81 -21.78
CA ILE A 114 9.43 -11.94 -22.91
C ILE A 114 10.52 -10.88 -23.09
N LEU A 115 10.96 -10.24 -22.00
CA LEU A 115 12.07 -9.28 -22.04
C LEU A 115 13.36 -9.94 -22.57
N GLN A 116 13.63 -11.19 -22.18
CA GLN A 116 14.80 -11.95 -22.63
C GLN A 116 14.87 -12.20 -24.15
N ARG A 117 13.79 -11.97 -24.89
CA ARG A 117 13.81 -12.03 -26.36
C ARG A 117 14.69 -10.94 -26.99
N VAL A 118 14.93 -9.84 -26.26
CA VAL A 118 15.68 -8.68 -26.76
C VAL A 118 16.87 -8.28 -25.88
N MET A 119 17.05 -8.91 -24.73
CA MET A 119 18.16 -8.65 -23.80
C MET A 119 18.55 -9.92 -23.03
N ASN A 120 19.68 -9.92 -22.33
CA ASN A 120 20.06 -11.07 -21.49
C ASN A 120 19.22 -11.15 -20.20
N VAL A 121 19.29 -12.29 -19.51
CA VAL A 121 18.50 -12.54 -18.29
C VAL A 121 18.78 -11.54 -17.17
N TYR A 122 20.02 -11.08 -17.03
CA TYR A 122 20.42 -10.13 -15.99
C TYR A 122 19.78 -8.76 -16.21
N LEU A 123 19.85 -8.25 -17.45
CA LEU A 123 19.19 -7.00 -17.85
C LEU A 123 17.67 -7.10 -17.70
N ALA A 124 17.08 -8.24 -18.09
CA ALA A 124 15.64 -8.46 -17.97
C ALA A 124 15.19 -8.47 -16.49
N GLY A 125 15.97 -9.09 -15.60
CA GLY A 125 15.73 -9.06 -14.16
C GLY A 125 15.90 -7.66 -13.56
N GLN A 126 16.94 -6.92 -13.95
CA GLN A 126 17.16 -5.53 -13.52
C GLN A 126 15.97 -4.65 -13.95
N ALA A 127 15.52 -4.79 -15.20
CA ALA A 127 14.34 -4.08 -15.72
C ALA A 127 13.07 -4.41 -14.91
N TYR A 128 12.84 -5.69 -14.59
CA TYR A 128 11.71 -6.11 -13.76
C TYR A 128 11.77 -5.51 -12.34
N THR A 129 12.96 -5.45 -11.76
CA THR A 129 13.19 -4.86 -10.43
C THR A 129 12.93 -3.35 -10.44
N ILE A 130 13.44 -2.63 -11.44
CA ILE A 130 13.21 -1.18 -11.58
C ILE A 130 11.73 -0.89 -11.83
N MET A 131 11.07 -1.69 -12.67
CA MET A 131 9.62 -1.60 -12.90
C MET A 131 8.83 -1.79 -11.59
N THR A 132 9.26 -2.73 -10.73
CA THR A 132 8.68 -2.95 -9.40
C THR A 132 8.81 -1.71 -8.51
N PHE A 133 10.00 -1.10 -8.43
CA PHE A 133 10.23 0.14 -7.66
C PHE A 133 9.38 1.30 -8.18
N VAL A 134 9.33 1.47 -9.50
CA VAL A 134 8.52 2.50 -10.15
C VAL A 134 7.04 2.29 -9.84
N LEU A 135 6.53 1.05 -9.88
CA LEU A 135 5.14 0.74 -9.56
C LEU A 135 4.79 1.09 -8.11
N ILE A 136 5.64 0.73 -7.15
CA ILE A 136 5.42 1.05 -5.72
C ILE A 136 5.41 2.57 -5.50
N LEU A 137 6.43 3.29 -5.98
CA LEU A 137 6.55 4.73 -5.81
C LEU A 137 5.38 5.47 -6.48
N SER A 138 5.10 5.13 -7.74
CA SER A 138 4.03 5.79 -8.51
C SER A 138 2.65 5.46 -7.93
N GLY A 139 2.41 4.21 -7.53
CA GLY A 139 1.15 3.80 -6.90
C GLY A 139 0.91 4.52 -5.57
N THR A 140 1.93 4.69 -4.74
CA THR A 140 1.82 5.43 -3.46
C THR A 140 1.47 6.90 -3.71
N LEU A 141 2.15 7.54 -4.67
CA LEU A 141 1.87 8.93 -5.06
C LEU A 141 0.46 9.09 -5.66
N ALA A 142 0.08 8.20 -6.56
CA ALA A 142 -1.21 8.23 -7.23
C ALA A 142 -2.36 8.01 -6.25
N LEU A 143 -2.23 7.05 -5.33
CA LEU A 143 -3.21 6.79 -4.29
C LEU A 143 -3.40 8.00 -3.37
N ASN A 144 -2.29 8.59 -2.90
CA ASN A 144 -2.35 9.81 -2.09
C ASN A 144 -3.05 10.95 -2.85
N ARG A 145 -2.69 11.15 -4.12
CA ARG A 145 -3.31 12.19 -4.96
C ARG A 145 -4.80 11.94 -5.17
N GLN A 146 -5.26 10.69 -5.24
CA GLN A 146 -6.69 10.37 -5.36
C GLN A 146 -7.45 10.60 -4.06
N LEU A 147 -6.88 10.20 -2.92
CA LEU A 147 -7.51 10.35 -1.60
C LEU A 147 -7.59 11.82 -1.16
N TYR A 148 -6.50 12.56 -1.30
CA TYR A 148 -6.38 13.93 -0.75
C TYR A 148 -6.58 15.03 -1.80
N ARG A 149 -6.66 14.67 -3.08
CA ARG A 149 -6.89 15.58 -4.21
C ARG A 149 -5.83 16.66 -4.45
N HIS A 150 -4.68 16.58 -3.80
CA HIS A 150 -3.52 17.42 -4.06
C HIS A 150 -2.24 16.60 -4.11
N TRP A 151 -1.18 17.19 -4.63
CA TRP A 151 0.15 16.59 -4.61
C TRP A 151 0.81 16.79 -3.24
N SER A 152 1.50 15.77 -2.76
CA SER A 152 2.21 15.77 -1.48
C SER A 152 3.57 15.10 -1.63
N VAL A 153 4.54 15.52 -0.82
CA VAL A 153 5.85 14.86 -0.70
C VAL A 153 5.79 13.66 0.24
N LEU A 154 4.78 13.57 1.10
CA LEU A 154 4.65 12.48 2.08
C LEU A 154 4.76 11.07 1.46
N PRO A 155 4.12 10.76 0.31
CA PRO A 155 4.26 9.45 -0.33
C PRO A 155 5.68 9.09 -0.74
N LEU A 156 6.57 10.07 -0.91
CA LEU A 156 7.98 9.82 -1.27
C LEU A 156 8.76 9.14 -0.15
N ILE A 157 8.20 9.03 1.06
CA ILE A 157 8.76 8.19 2.12
C ILE A 157 8.81 6.70 1.74
N ALA A 158 8.08 6.29 0.71
CA ALA A 158 8.20 4.95 0.16
C ALA A 158 9.60 4.69 -0.44
N PHE A 159 10.34 5.73 -0.88
CA PHE A 159 11.67 5.61 -1.47
C PHE A 159 12.69 4.87 -0.60
N PRO A 160 12.99 5.33 0.64
CA PRO A 160 13.97 4.64 1.47
C PRO A 160 13.48 3.26 1.94
N LEU A 161 12.17 2.98 1.85
CA LEU A 161 11.56 1.69 2.19
C LEU A 161 11.65 0.66 1.03
N LEU A 162 12.12 1.04 -0.16
CA LEU A 162 12.24 0.10 -1.28
C LEU A 162 13.29 -1.00 -1.01
N TYR A 163 14.36 -0.66 -0.29
CA TYR A 163 15.46 -1.57 0.05
C TYR A 163 15.27 -2.23 1.42
N ASN A 164 14.04 -2.67 1.71
CA ASN A 164 13.70 -3.37 2.95
C ASN A 164 14.04 -4.87 2.89
N ASN A 165 13.97 -5.56 4.03
CA ASN A 165 14.29 -6.97 4.17
C ASN A 165 13.49 -7.87 3.22
N VAL A 166 12.22 -7.54 2.94
CA VAL A 166 11.39 -8.28 1.98
C VAL A 166 11.97 -8.25 0.56
N PHE A 167 12.56 -7.11 0.17
CA PHE A 167 13.35 -7.00 -1.06
C PHE A 167 14.66 -7.79 -0.97
N LEU A 168 15.36 -7.76 0.17
CA LEU A 168 16.62 -8.49 0.36
C LEU A 168 16.44 -10.01 0.29
N VAL A 169 15.29 -10.53 0.72
CA VAL A 169 14.92 -11.94 0.55
C VAL A 169 14.73 -12.28 -0.93
N GLY A 170 14.32 -11.33 -1.77
CA GLY A 170 14.11 -11.55 -3.21
C GLY A 170 12.69 -11.96 -3.58
N THR A 171 11.67 -11.58 -2.78
CA THR A 171 10.25 -11.89 -3.06
C THR A 171 9.67 -11.03 -4.20
N MET A 172 10.19 -11.20 -5.42
CA MET A 172 10.02 -10.24 -6.51
C MET A 172 8.57 -10.06 -6.97
N ASN A 173 7.80 -11.14 -7.15
CA ASN A 173 6.39 -11.00 -7.56
C ASN A 173 5.50 -10.45 -6.44
N TYR A 174 5.85 -10.70 -5.18
CA TYR A 174 5.16 -10.09 -4.06
C TYR A 174 5.30 -8.56 -4.11
N LEU A 175 6.52 -8.05 -4.25
CA LEU A 175 6.78 -6.62 -4.32
C LEU A 175 6.13 -5.96 -5.55
N PHE A 176 6.22 -6.63 -6.71
CA PHE A 176 5.51 -6.19 -7.92
C PHE A 176 4.00 -6.12 -7.66
N GLY A 177 3.46 -7.14 -6.98
CA GLY A 177 2.07 -7.20 -6.55
C GLY A 177 1.68 -6.07 -5.59
N ILE A 178 2.55 -5.66 -4.65
CA ILE A 178 2.28 -4.51 -3.78
C ILE A 178 2.15 -3.22 -4.59
N GLY A 179 3.07 -2.98 -5.54
CA GLY A 179 2.97 -1.84 -6.45
C GLY A 179 1.68 -1.86 -7.26
N LEU A 180 1.29 -3.03 -7.77
CA LEU A 180 0.05 -3.20 -8.53
C LEU A 180 -1.20 -3.04 -7.65
N ALA A 181 -1.16 -3.48 -6.39
CA ALA A 181 -2.27 -3.33 -5.43
C ALA A 181 -2.52 -1.85 -5.08
N LEU A 182 -1.47 -1.03 -4.99
CA LEU A 182 -1.61 0.42 -4.82
C LEU A 182 -2.31 1.07 -6.02
N TRP A 183 -1.97 0.65 -7.24
CA TRP A 183 -2.65 1.10 -8.46
C TRP A 183 -4.08 0.56 -8.58
N ALA A 184 -4.34 -0.67 -8.12
CA ALA A 184 -5.67 -1.23 -8.04
C ALA A 184 -6.57 -0.40 -7.12
N LEU A 185 -6.08 -0.05 -5.92
CA LEU A 185 -6.81 0.79 -4.97
C LEU A 185 -6.99 2.22 -5.52
N THR A 186 -5.95 2.80 -6.12
CA THR A 186 -6.03 4.10 -6.80
C THR A 186 -7.13 4.11 -7.85
N SER A 187 -7.18 3.07 -8.68
CA SER A 187 -8.17 2.92 -9.75
C SER A 187 -9.57 2.74 -9.19
N TRP A 188 -9.73 1.95 -8.12
CA TRP A 188 -11.00 1.78 -7.43
C TRP A 188 -11.54 3.12 -6.91
N VAL A 189 -10.71 3.89 -6.21
CA VAL A 189 -11.08 5.22 -5.69
C VAL A 189 -11.47 6.16 -6.83
N ALA A 190 -10.70 6.18 -7.92
CA ALA A 190 -10.97 7.05 -9.08
C ALA A 190 -12.25 6.68 -9.84
N LEU A 191 -12.57 5.39 -9.90
CA LEU A 191 -13.74 4.86 -10.61
C LEU A 191 -14.97 4.72 -9.71
N ARG A 192 -14.87 5.10 -8.43
CA ARG A 192 -15.88 4.77 -7.42
C ARG A 192 -17.30 5.24 -7.76
N GLU A 193 -17.38 6.45 -8.30
CA GLU A 193 -18.62 7.12 -8.68
C GLU A 193 -18.96 6.94 -10.17
N ARG A 194 -18.19 6.09 -10.88
CA ARG A 194 -18.45 5.70 -12.27
C ARG A 194 -19.40 4.49 -12.32
N ALA A 195 -19.70 4.03 -13.53
CA ALA A 195 -20.56 2.87 -13.75
C ALA A 195 -20.08 1.63 -12.97
N VAL A 196 -21.02 0.94 -12.31
CA VAL A 196 -20.73 -0.26 -11.49
C VAL A 196 -19.99 -1.31 -12.30
N ALA A 197 -20.43 -1.58 -13.53
CA ALA A 197 -19.78 -2.55 -14.41
C ALA A 197 -18.31 -2.21 -14.69
N LEU A 198 -18.00 -0.93 -14.94
CA LEU A 198 -16.64 -0.49 -15.23
C LEU A 198 -15.71 -0.67 -14.02
N ARG A 199 -16.11 -0.20 -12.84
CA ARG A 199 -15.26 -0.34 -11.64
C ARG A 199 -15.06 -1.80 -11.24
N LEU A 200 -16.09 -2.65 -11.40
CA LEU A 200 -15.99 -4.08 -11.12
C LEU A 200 -15.08 -4.77 -12.13
N ALA A 201 -15.24 -4.50 -13.42
CA ALA A 201 -14.39 -5.07 -14.46
C ALA A 201 -12.90 -4.72 -14.25
N VAL A 202 -12.60 -3.44 -14.00
CA VAL A 202 -11.22 -2.99 -13.72
C VAL A 202 -10.68 -3.66 -12.45
N SER A 203 -11.47 -3.71 -11.36
CA SER A 203 -11.08 -4.39 -10.12
C SER A 203 -10.81 -5.87 -10.35
N THR A 204 -11.64 -6.57 -11.13
CA THR A 204 -11.46 -7.99 -11.45
C THR A 204 -10.17 -8.21 -12.22
N LEU A 205 -9.85 -7.36 -13.19
CA LEU A 205 -8.58 -7.45 -13.93
C LEU A 205 -7.37 -7.28 -12.99
N PHE A 206 -7.44 -6.35 -12.05
CA PHE A 206 -6.40 -6.21 -11.02
C PHE A 206 -6.31 -7.44 -10.13
N VAL A 207 -7.43 -8.00 -9.65
CA VAL A 207 -7.43 -9.21 -8.82
C VAL A 207 -6.80 -10.40 -9.55
N LEU A 208 -7.12 -10.60 -10.83
CA LEU A 208 -6.53 -11.65 -11.66
C LEU A 208 -5.02 -11.45 -11.82
N ALA A 209 -4.57 -10.24 -12.10
CA ALA A 209 -3.14 -9.94 -12.19
C ALA A 209 -2.43 -10.11 -10.84
N LEU A 210 -3.05 -9.68 -9.74
CA LEU A 210 -2.54 -9.82 -8.38
C LEU A 210 -2.46 -11.28 -7.95
N PHE A 211 -3.38 -12.14 -8.39
CA PHE A 211 -3.31 -13.58 -8.16
C PHE A 211 -2.00 -14.15 -8.70
N PHE A 212 -1.65 -13.82 -9.96
CA PHE A 212 -0.38 -14.24 -10.56
C PHE A 212 0.83 -13.52 -9.97
N CYS A 213 0.66 -12.36 -9.32
CA CYS A 213 1.73 -11.75 -8.53
C CYS A 213 1.96 -12.52 -7.24
N HIS A 214 1.02 -12.49 -6.31
CA HIS A 214 1.12 -13.15 -5.01
C HIS A 214 -0.23 -13.11 -4.28
N LEU A 215 -0.64 -14.20 -3.61
CA LEU A 215 -1.90 -14.22 -2.85
C LEU A 215 -1.97 -13.14 -1.76
N PHE A 216 -0.85 -12.87 -1.10
CA PHE A 216 -0.79 -11.78 -0.12
C PHE A 216 -1.11 -10.41 -0.73
N ALA A 217 -0.69 -10.15 -1.97
CA ALA A 217 -0.99 -8.88 -2.65
C ALA A 217 -2.49 -8.75 -2.97
N VAL A 218 -3.15 -9.86 -3.32
CA VAL A 218 -4.63 -9.92 -3.42
C VAL A 218 -5.26 -9.55 -2.08
N GLY A 219 -4.76 -10.12 -0.98
CA GLY A 219 -5.21 -9.83 0.38
C GLY A 219 -5.03 -8.36 0.79
N VAL A 220 -3.88 -7.76 0.48
CA VAL A 220 -3.58 -6.34 0.74
C VAL A 220 -4.55 -5.44 -0.02
N TYR A 221 -4.77 -5.71 -1.32
CA TYR A 221 -5.76 -4.97 -2.10
C TYR A 221 -7.18 -5.14 -1.52
N GLY A 222 -7.59 -6.36 -1.21
CA GLY A 222 -8.90 -6.65 -0.61
C GLY A 222 -9.12 -5.95 0.71
N LEU A 223 -8.12 -5.94 1.60
CA LEU A 223 -8.18 -5.22 2.87
C LEU A 223 -8.29 -3.71 2.66
N GLY A 224 -7.52 -3.15 1.73
CA GLY A 224 -7.58 -1.72 1.38
C GLY A 224 -8.93 -1.30 0.80
N LEU A 225 -9.48 -2.10 -0.13
CA LEU A 225 -10.80 -1.88 -0.71
C LEU A 225 -11.90 -2.01 0.35
N LEU A 226 -11.83 -3.04 1.20
CA LEU A 226 -12.75 -3.24 2.32
C LEU A 226 -12.75 -2.03 3.26
N ALA A 227 -11.57 -1.57 3.67
CA ALA A 227 -11.44 -0.41 4.56
C ALA A 227 -12.03 0.86 3.94
N PHE A 228 -11.74 1.11 2.66
CA PHE A 228 -12.27 2.26 1.92
C PHE A 228 -13.80 2.22 1.81
N GLU A 229 -14.38 1.08 1.41
CA GLU A 229 -15.83 0.94 1.27
C GLU A 229 -16.56 0.95 2.62
N LEU A 230 -15.95 0.37 3.66
CA LEU A 230 -16.50 0.39 5.01
C LEU A 230 -16.54 1.81 5.56
N GLN A 231 -15.47 2.60 5.39
CA GLN A 231 -15.44 4.00 5.78
C GLN A 231 -16.54 4.80 5.07
N ARG A 232 -16.74 4.57 3.77
CA ARG A 232 -17.83 5.20 3.00
C ARG A 232 -19.20 4.81 3.55
N LEU A 233 -19.45 3.53 3.79
CA LEU A 233 -20.72 3.02 4.31
C LEU A 233 -21.04 3.59 5.70
N LEU A 234 -20.05 3.65 6.59
CA LEU A 234 -20.18 4.25 7.93
C LEU A 234 -20.42 5.76 7.85
N GLY A 235 -19.74 6.46 6.93
CA GLY A 235 -19.94 7.89 6.71
C GLY A 235 -21.36 8.25 6.24
N LEU A 236 -21.99 7.40 5.42
CA LEU A 236 -23.38 7.56 5.01
C LEU A 236 -24.37 7.32 6.18
N ARG A 237 -24.05 6.40 7.10
CA ARG A 237 -24.85 6.18 8.31
C ARG A 237 -24.77 7.37 9.27
N TRP A 238 -23.59 7.96 9.44
CA TRP A 238 -23.38 9.04 10.40
C TRP A 238 -23.92 10.40 9.94
N ARG A 239 -23.89 10.69 8.63
CA ARG A 239 -24.36 11.98 8.09
C ARG A 239 -25.88 12.14 8.03
N GLY A 240 -26.64 11.10 8.41
CA GLY A 240 -28.09 11.07 8.31
C GLY A 240 -28.58 11.20 6.86
N PRO A 241 -29.85 10.90 6.58
CA PRO A 241 -30.43 11.28 5.30
C PRO A 241 -30.57 12.81 5.29
N LEU A 242 -29.66 13.51 4.61
CA LEU A 242 -29.96 14.86 4.11
C LEU A 242 -31.04 14.70 3.04
N ALA A 243 -32.29 14.59 3.49
CA ALA A 243 -33.45 14.68 2.63
C ALA A 243 -33.66 16.16 2.27
N VAL A 244 -33.20 16.59 1.09
CA VAL A 244 -33.85 17.67 0.32
C VAL A 244 -33.58 17.43 -1.17
N ASP A 245 -34.66 17.12 -1.89
CA ASP A 245 -34.99 17.40 -3.29
C ASP A 245 -33.90 17.31 -4.38
N GLY A 246 -34.08 16.32 -5.26
CA GLY A 246 -33.44 16.30 -6.58
C GLY A 246 -33.05 14.89 -7.02
N ALA A 247 -33.99 14.17 -7.66
CA ALA A 247 -33.79 12.96 -8.45
C ALA A 247 -32.61 12.08 -8.00
N ALA A 248 -32.84 11.25 -6.98
CA ALA A 248 -31.91 10.16 -6.64
C ALA A 248 -31.62 9.36 -7.92
N LYS A 249 -30.39 9.43 -8.42
CA LYS A 249 -29.96 8.58 -9.53
C LYS A 249 -30.28 7.12 -9.13
N PRO A 250 -30.89 6.31 -10.02
CA PRO A 250 -31.16 4.92 -9.71
C PRO A 250 -29.83 4.21 -9.49
N GLY A 251 -29.51 3.96 -8.22
CA GLY A 251 -28.28 3.33 -7.77
C GLY A 251 -28.62 2.22 -6.79
N LEU A 252 -27.70 1.25 -6.66
CA LEU A 252 -27.83 0.20 -5.68
C LEU A 252 -27.92 0.80 -4.26
N PRO A 253 -28.73 0.22 -3.36
CA PRO A 253 -28.68 0.56 -1.94
C PRO A 253 -27.25 0.49 -1.41
N PRO A 254 -26.81 1.39 -0.51
CA PRO A 254 -25.41 1.48 -0.07
C PRO A 254 -24.82 0.16 0.47
N TRP A 255 -25.62 -0.65 1.16
CA TRP A 255 -25.20 -1.96 1.67
C TRP A 255 -25.02 -2.99 0.56
N LEU A 256 -25.86 -2.96 -0.48
CA LEU A 256 -25.75 -3.85 -1.63
C LEU A 256 -24.56 -3.44 -2.50
N ASP A 257 -24.37 -2.13 -2.70
CA ASP A 257 -23.20 -1.54 -3.36
C ASP A 257 -21.89 -1.96 -2.68
N PHE A 258 -21.88 -2.01 -1.34
CA PHE A 258 -20.77 -2.54 -0.53
C PHE A 258 -20.54 -4.04 -0.77
N ILE A 259 -21.58 -4.88 -0.71
CA ILE A 259 -21.44 -6.33 -0.97
C ILE A 259 -20.93 -6.59 -2.39
N VAL A 260 -21.47 -5.87 -3.37
CA VAL A 260 -21.09 -5.97 -4.79
C VAL A 260 -19.61 -5.64 -5.02
N SER A 261 -19.01 -4.80 -4.16
CA SER A 261 -17.57 -4.50 -4.22
C SER A 261 -16.66 -5.72 -3.95
N GLY A 262 -17.20 -6.79 -3.35
CA GLY A 262 -16.48 -8.05 -3.14
C GLY A 262 -16.50 -9.01 -4.33
N LEU A 263 -17.40 -8.82 -5.31
CA LEU A 263 -17.50 -9.69 -6.49
C LEU A 263 -16.20 -9.85 -7.29
N PRO A 264 -15.34 -8.82 -7.44
CA PRO A 264 -14.06 -8.94 -8.15
C PRO A 264 -13.11 -10.00 -7.59
N PHE A 265 -13.30 -10.42 -6.33
CA PHE A 265 -12.46 -11.43 -5.67
C PHE A 265 -12.94 -12.87 -5.91
N LEU A 266 -14.15 -13.07 -6.42
CA LEU A 266 -14.70 -14.41 -6.67
C LEU A 266 -13.83 -15.28 -7.58
N PRO A 267 -13.18 -14.76 -8.66
CA PRO A 267 -12.32 -15.57 -9.52
C PRO A 267 -11.11 -16.19 -8.81
N VAL A 268 -10.70 -15.68 -7.65
CA VAL A 268 -9.58 -16.25 -6.87
C VAL A 268 -9.89 -17.67 -6.42
N VAL A 269 -11.14 -17.98 -6.09
CA VAL A 269 -11.54 -19.29 -5.60
C VAL A 269 -11.34 -20.40 -6.64
N PRO A 270 -11.93 -20.34 -7.86
CA PRO A 270 -11.69 -21.37 -8.86
C PRO A 270 -10.21 -21.42 -9.28
N LEU A 271 -9.50 -20.29 -9.35
CA LEU A 271 -8.06 -20.28 -9.64
C LEU A 271 -7.25 -21.02 -8.58
N LEU A 272 -7.58 -20.84 -7.29
CA LEU A 272 -6.97 -21.60 -6.21
C LEU A 272 -7.33 -23.09 -6.28
N LEU A 273 -8.58 -23.45 -6.57
CA LEU A 273 -8.97 -24.86 -6.69
C LEU A 273 -8.26 -25.58 -7.84
N MET A 274 -7.93 -24.87 -8.91
CA MET A 274 -7.09 -25.37 -10.02
C MET A 274 -5.60 -25.39 -9.69
N SER A 275 -5.20 -24.70 -8.61
CA SER A 275 -3.81 -24.54 -8.23
C SER A 275 -3.31 -25.71 -7.39
N PRO A 276 -2.13 -26.28 -7.69
CA PRO A 276 -1.50 -27.24 -6.77
C PRO A 276 -1.19 -26.58 -5.42
N THR A 277 -1.03 -25.25 -5.34
CA THR A 277 -0.84 -24.53 -4.07
C THR A 277 -2.01 -24.75 -3.09
N TRP A 278 -3.20 -25.12 -3.57
CA TRP A 278 -4.32 -25.48 -2.69
C TRP A 278 -4.01 -26.66 -1.77
N THR A 279 -3.19 -27.62 -2.22
CA THR A 279 -2.85 -28.80 -1.41
C THR A 279 -1.99 -28.41 -0.20
N LEU A 280 -1.20 -27.35 -0.33
CA LEU A 280 -0.29 -26.84 0.71
C LEU A 280 -0.99 -26.06 1.84
N ARG A 281 -2.33 -25.85 1.76
CA ARG A 281 -3.07 -25.04 2.73
C ARG A 281 -2.98 -25.52 4.18
N TRP A 282 -2.63 -26.79 4.38
CA TRP A 282 -2.46 -27.40 5.70
C TRP A 282 -1.03 -27.31 6.23
N ASP A 283 -0.06 -26.98 5.37
CA ASP A 283 1.35 -26.89 5.73
C ASP A 283 1.71 -25.52 6.33
N PHE A 284 0.82 -24.53 6.19
CA PHE A 284 1.00 -23.19 6.76
C PHE A 284 0.31 -23.08 8.11
N THR A 285 1.11 -22.97 9.17
CA THR A 285 0.63 -22.66 10.51
C THR A 285 0.56 -21.15 10.73
N TRP A 286 -0.42 -20.72 11.51
CA TRP A 286 -0.49 -19.35 11.97
C TRP A 286 0.47 -19.15 13.15
N GLU A 287 1.35 -18.16 13.06
CA GLU A 287 2.25 -17.79 14.14
C GLU A 287 2.24 -16.27 14.36
N LEU A 288 1.93 -15.84 15.59
CA LEU A 288 1.89 -14.41 15.93
C LEU A 288 3.25 -13.75 15.78
N SER A 289 4.31 -14.44 16.24
CA SER A 289 5.70 -13.97 16.14
C SER A 289 6.10 -13.69 14.69
N GLY A 290 5.76 -14.60 13.77
CA GLY A 290 5.99 -14.41 12.33
C GLY A 290 5.32 -13.14 11.78
N LYS A 291 4.11 -12.81 12.25
CA LYS A 291 3.41 -11.58 11.84
C LYS A 291 4.09 -10.32 12.35
N VAL A 292 4.53 -10.32 13.62
CA VAL A 292 5.26 -9.18 14.21
C VAL A 292 6.60 -8.99 13.51
N ASN A 293 7.32 -10.08 13.24
CA ASN A 293 8.58 -10.05 12.48
C ASN A 293 8.36 -9.53 11.05
N GLY A 294 7.26 -9.92 10.41
CA GLY A 294 6.88 -9.40 9.08
C GLY A 294 6.70 -7.89 9.04
N LEU A 295 6.24 -7.26 10.13
CA LEU A 295 6.17 -5.79 10.22
C LEU A 295 7.57 -5.16 10.32
N LEU A 296 8.49 -5.81 11.04
CA LEU A 296 9.88 -5.35 11.15
C LEU A 296 10.60 -5.45 9.80
N PHE A 297 10.29 -6.47 8.99
CA PHE A 297 10.89 -6.67 7.67
C PHE A 297 10.67 -5.49 6.71
N VAL A 298 9.63 -4.68 6.93
CA VAL A 298 9.35 -3.49 6.10
C VAL A 298 10.36 -2.36 6.34
N ILE A 299 10.96 -2.30 7.53
CA ILE A 299 11.91 -1.24 7.93
C ILE A 299 13.33 -1.77 8.15
N GLU A 300 13.50 -3.07 8.31
CA GLU A 300 14.80 -3.70 8.49
C GLU A 300 15.59 -3.70 7.17
N VAL A 301 16.85 -3.27 7.25
CA VAL A 301 17.80 -3.23 6.12
C VAL A 301 19.13 -3.88 6.54
N TYR A 302 20.09 -3.96 5.62
CA TYR A 302 21.39 -4.62 5.83
C TYR A 302 22.19 -4.14 7.06
N SER A 303 21.92 -2.94 7.57
CA SER A 303 22.64 -2.35 8.70
C SER A 303 21.66 -1.92 9.80
N ARG A 304 21.93 -2.32 11.04
CA ARG A 304 21.13 -1.90 12.21
C ARG A 304 21.03 -0.38 12.33
N SER A 305 22.12 0.34 12.07
CA SER A 305 22.12 1.81 12.14
C SER A 305 21.22 2.42 11.05
N ALA A 306 21.23 1.86 9.84
CA ALA A 306 20.34 2.29 8.77
C ALA A 306 18.88 1.95 9.07
N THR A 307 18.60 0.80 9.69
CA THR A 307 17.26 0.44 10.17
C THR A 307 16.73 1.45 11.19
N PHE A 308 17.53 1.83 12.20
CA PHE A 308 17.11 2.84 13.19
C PHE A 308 16.87 4.21 12.55
N PHE A 309 17.72 4.60 11.60
CA PHE A 309 17.56 5.85 10.85
C PHE A 309 16.27 5.84 10.03
N LEU A 310 15.98 4.76 9.30
CA LEU A 310 14.78 4.59 8.50
C LEU A 310 13.52 4.60 9.38
N ALA A 311 13.53 3.88 10.50
CA ALA A 311 12.45 3.89 11.48
C ALA A 311 12.18 5.30 12.01
N THR A 312 13.23 6.09 12.25
CA THR A 312 13.10 7.50 12.69
C THR A 312 12.43 8.36 11.62
N ILE A 313 12.82 8.21 10.35
CA ILE A 313 12.18 8.92 9.22
C ILE A 313 10.68 8.56 9.13
N VAL A 314 10.35 7.27 9.22
CA VAL A 314 8.96 6.79 9.21
C VAL A 314 8.15 7.38 10.36
N ALA A 315 8.71 7.40 11.56
CA ALA A 315 8.05 7.99 12.74
C ALA A 315 7.80 9.50 12.56
N ILE A 316 8.79 10.25 12.09
CA ILE A 316 8.65 11.69 11.83
C ILE A 316 7.57 11.96 10.79
N ALA A 317 7.56 11.20 9.70
CA ALA A 317 6.56 11.36 8.65
C ALA A 317 5.15 10.98 9.13
N ALA A 318 5.01 9.96 9.98
CA ALA A 318 3.74 9.60 10.59
C ALA A 318 3.21 10.72 11.50
N VAL A 319 4.10 11.33 12.32
CA VAL A 319 3.75 12.50 13.14
C VAL A 319 3.38 13.69 12.28
N PHE A 320 4.10 13.93 11.19
CA PHE A 320 3.78 14.99 10.23
C PHE A 320 2.42 14.77 9.56
N ALA A 321 2.09 13.52 9.20
CA ALA A 321 0.83 13.16 8.56
C ALA A 321 -0.39 13.22 9.50
N ALA A 322 -0.17 13.10 10.81
CA ALA A 322 -1.22 13.15 11.83
C ALA A 322 -1.59 14.59 12.26
N ARG A 323 -0.82 15.59 11.84
CA ARG A 323 -1.08 17.01 12.08
C ARG A 323 -1.94 17.60 10.97
#